data_AF-A0A8J3NAD9-F1
#
_entry.id   AF-A0A8J3NAD9-F1
#
_cell.length_a   1.000
_cell.length_b   1.000
_cell.length_c   1.000
_cell.angle_alpha   90.00
_cell.angle_beta   90.00
_cell.angle_gamma   90.00
#
_symmetry.space_group_name_H-M   'P 1'
#
loop_
_entity.id
_entity.type
_entity.pdbx_description
1 polymer ?
#
loop_
_entity_poly.entity_id
_entity_poly.type
_entity_poly.pdbx_seq_one_letter_code
_entity_poly.pdbx_strand_id
1 'polypeptide(L)'
;MIDKKEQKTEPKNDIALLPQYSLRHILLIWAAAAIPMGILGWGVAPALAHLSQTPVLVRLAVLTIGLVWQFLLVMILLYREAGNLRWSTIRQRLWLTAPRSPRTGTPRARLWWWLVPLILLIAIYDLGLGGSVDHLWVSVFPFLAAPSGSDLSTILATPQAQAQLAGAWNVWGSLS
;
A
#
# COMPACT_ATOMS: atom_id res chain seq x y z
N MET A 1 -53.86 -16.66 34.01
CA MET A 1 -54.04 -15.74 32.86
C MET A 1 -53.07 -14.56 33.07
N ILE A 2 -51.77 -14.86 33.00
CA ILE A 2 -50.78 -14.29 32.06
C ILE A 2 -50.96 -12.78 31.86
N ASP A 3 -50.28 -11.97 32.68
CA ASP A 3 -49.92 -10.61 32.28
C ASP A 3 -48.42 -10.57 32.02
N LYS A 4 -48.09 -10.32 30.75
CA LYS A 4 -46.74 -10.36 30.21
C LYS A 4 -45.96 -9.22 30.83
N LYS A 5 -44.93 -9.56 31.61
CA LYS A 5 -43.81 -8.65 31.86
C LYS A 5 -43.40 -8.04 30.52
N GLU A 6 -43.42 -6.72 30.44
CA GLU A 6 -42.84 -5.96 29.34
C GLU A 6 -41.36 -6.32 29.24
N GLN A 7 -41.07 -7.36 28.46
CA GLN A 7 -39.78 -7.54 27.83
C GLN A 7 -39.66 -6.42 26.82
N LYS A 8 -39.19 -5.28 27.32
CA LYS A 8 -38.52 -4.26 26.53
C LYS A 8 -37.45 -4.99 25.74
N THR A 9 -37.77 -5.26 24.48
CA THR A 9 -36.84 -5.81 23.50
C THR A 9 -35.75 -4.78 23.31
N GLU A 10 -34.70 -4.86 24.13
CA GLU A 10 -33.44 -4.22 23.81
C GLU A 10 -33.07 -4.67 22.38
N PRO A 11 -32.77 -3.74 21.46
CA PRO A 11 -32.15 -4.11 20.21
C PRO A 11 -30.81 -4.74 20.56
N LYS A 12 -30.79 -6.07 20.57
CA LYS A 12 -29.61 -6.90 20.73
C LYS A 12 -28.56 -6.32 19.78
N ASN A 13 -27.50 -5.78 20.36
CA ASN A 13 -26.40 -5.13 19.65
C ASN A 13 -25.66 -6.19 18.80
N ASP A 14 -26.24 -6.56 17.67
CA ASP A 14 -25.66 -7.53 16.72
C ASP A 14 -24.45 -6.95 15.96
N ILE A 15 -24.02 -5.72 16.29
CA ILE A 15 -22.77 -5.08 15.83
C ILE A 15 -21.53 -5.70 16.51
N ALA A 16 -21.71 -6.50 17.59
CA ALA A 16 -20.61 -6.99 18.41
C ALA A 16 -19.77 -8.14 17.83
N LEU A 17 -20.03 -8.63 16.61
CA LEU A 17 -19.36 -9.84 16.08
C LEU A 17 -18.79 -9.70 14.66
N LEU A 18 -18.26 -8.53 14.29
CA LEU A 18 -17.26 -8.52 13.22
C LEU A 18 -15.93 -8.99 13.84
N PRO A 19 -15.38 -10.16 13.47
CA PRO A 19 -14.11 -10.62 14.01
C PRO A 19 -13.03 -9.59 13.66
N GLN A 20 -12.68 -8.76 14.63
CA GLN A 20 -11.64 -7.77 14.50
C GLN A 20 -10.33 -8.48 14.20
N TYR A 21 -9.66 -8.10 13.11
CA TYR A 21 -8.35 -8.63 12.78
C TYR A 21 -7.42 -8.45 13.97
N SER A 22 -6.82 -9.55 14.43
CA SER A 22 -5.84 -9.47 15.51
C SER A 22 -4.62 -8.67 15.04
N LEU A 23 -3.96 -7.95 15.95
CA LEU A 23 -2.77 -7.15 15.64
C LEU A 23 -1.72 -7.96 14.86
N ARG A 24 -1.57 -9.24 15.19
CA ARG A 24 -0.68 -10.17 14.49
C ARG A 24 -1.04 -10.35 13.02
N HIS A 25 -2.32 -10.47 12.69
CA HIS A 25 -2.75 -10.57 11.29
C HIS A 25 -2.46 -9.29 10.52
N ILE A 26 -2.68 -8.12 11.13
CA ILE A 26 -2.37 -6.83 10.52
C ILE A 26 -0.86 -6.73 10.23
N LEU A 27 -0.02 -7.10 11.21
CA LEU A 27 1.43 -7.10 11.04
C LEU A 27 1.90 -8.09 9.97
N LEU A 28 1.29 -9.28 9.89
CA LEU A 28 1.62 -10.27 8.86
C LEU A 28 1.26 -9.76 7.45
N ILE A 29 0.11 -9.08 7.29
CA ILE A 29 -0.26 -8.47 6.01
C ILE A 29 0.75 -7.37 5.63
N TRP A 30 1.11 -6.51 6.58
CA TRP A 30 2.14 -5.50 6.38
C TRP A 30 3.49 -6.10 5.98
N ALA A 31 3.93 -7.14 6.67
CA ALA A 31 5.16 -7.85 6.36
C ALA A 31 5.11 -8.49 4.95
N ALA A 32 4.00 -9.15 4.60
CA ALA A 32 3.82 -9.78 3.29
C ALA A 32 3.76 -8.75 2.14
N ALA A 33 3.33 -7.52 2.40
CA ALA A 33 3.36 -6.44 1.42
C ALA A 33 4.75 -5.78 1.32
N ALA A 34 5.36 -5.46 2.46
CA ALA A 34 6.56 -4.62 2.53
C ALA A 34 7.85 -5.42 2.32
N ILE A 35 7.98 -6.63 2.88
CA ILE A 35 9.22 -7.42 2.81
C ILE A 35 9.57 -7.78 1.35
N PRO A 36 8.64 -8.32 0.54
CA PRO A 36 8.97 -8.64 -0.85
C PRO A 36 9.35 -7.40 -1.66
N MET A 37 8.67 -6.27 -1.43
CA MET A 37 9.03 -4.99 -2.06
C MET A 37 10.43 -4.51 -1.64
N GLY A 38 10.76 -4.60 -0.35
CA GLY A 38 12.08 -4.23 0.16
C GLY A 38 13.18 -5.10 -0.45
N ILE A 39 12.99 -6.41 -0.52
CA ILE A 39 13.94 -7.34 -1.14
C ILE A 39 14.13 -7.03 -2.64
N LEU A 40 13.03 -6.79 -3.36
CA LEU A 40 13.10 -6.45 -4.78
C LEU A 40 13.81 -5.11 -5.01
N GLY A 41 13.49 -4.09 -4.21
CA GLY A 41 14.04 -2.74 -4.35
C GLY A 41 15.51 -2.61 -3.94
N TRP A 42 15.90 -3.17 -2.80
CA TRP A 42 17.27 -3.04 -2.26
C TRP A 42 18.21 -4.16 -2.64
N GLY A 43 17.71 -5.38 -2.85
CA GLY A 43 18.55 -6.52 -3.23
C GLY A 43 18.58 -6.72 -4.73
N VAL A 44 17.42 -7.01 -5.31
CA VAL A 44 17.31 -7.51 -6.69
C VAL A 44 17.57 -6.41 -7.72
N ALA A 45 16.96 -5.23 -7.56
CA ALA A 45 17.11 -4.13 -8.51
C ALA A 45 18.56 -3.68 -8.72
N PRO A 46 19.37 -3.39 -7.68
CA PRO A 46 20.77 -3.05 -7.90
C PRO A 46 21.58 -4.23 -8.45
N ALA A 47 21.39 -5.45 -7.93
CA ALA A 47 22.13 -6.63 -8.41
C ALA A 47 21.93 -6.90 -9.91
N LEU A 48 20.70 -6.77 -10.42
CA LEU A 48 20.42 -6.93 -11.84
C LEU A 48 20.84 -5.72 -12.67
N ALA A 49 20.78 -4.51 -12.11
CA ALA A 49 21.23 -3.30 -12.81
C ALA A 49 22.74 -3.34 -13.12
N HIS A 50 23.57 -3.88 -12.22
CA HIS A 50 25.00 -4.04 -12.46
C HIS A 50 25.34 -4.97 -13.63
N LEU A 51 24.43 -5.88 -13.98
CA LEU A 51 24.62 -6.89 -15.02
C LEU A 51 24.00 -6.47 -16.37
N SER A 52 23.29 -5.34 -16.42
CA SER A 52 22.48 -4.94 -17.57
C SER A 52 23.04 -3.70 -18.27
N GLN A 53 22.95 -3.70 -19.60
CA GLN A 53 23.21 -2.50 -20.43
C GLN A 53 22.07 -1.47 -20.34
N THR A 54 20.91 -1.86 -19.78
CA THR A 54 19.71 -1.03 -19.61
C THR A 54 19.22 -1.04 -18.16
N PRO A 55 20.03 -0.54 -17.20
CA PRO A 55 19.75 -0.62 -15.76
C PRO A 55 18.44 0.07 -15.35
N VAL A 56 18.00 1.11 -16.06
CA VAL A 56 16.76 1.82 -15.78
C VAL A 56 15.54 0.95 -16.09
N LEU A 57 15.52 0.28 -17.25
CA LEU A 57 14.43 -0.61 -17.64
C LEU A 57 14.35 -1.83 -16.71
N VAL A 58 15.49 -2.39 -16.31
CA VAL A 58 15.55 -3.48 -15.33
C VAL A 58 14.94 -3.06 -13.99
N ARG A 59 15.28 -1.87 -13.51
CA ARG A 59 14.70 -1.33 -12.27
C ARG A 59 13.18 -1.17 -12.38
N LEU A 60 12.69 -0.60 -13.48
CA LEU A 60 11.24 -0.45 -13.71
C LEU A 60 10.53 -1.81 -13.80
N ALA A 61 11.14 -2.81 -14.44
CA ALA A 61 10.60 -4.17 -14.50
C ALA A 61 10.51 -4.80 -13.09
N VAL A 62 11.57 -4.66 -12.28
CA VAL A 62 11.59 -5.17 -10.88
C VAL A 62 10.53 -4.48 -10.02
N LEU A 63 10.37 -3.16 -10.14
CA LEU A 63 9.30 -2.42 -9.45
C LEU A 63 7.91 -2.88 -9.90
N THR A 64 7.73 -3.10 -11.21
CA THR A 64 6.47 -3.60 -11.77
C THR A 64 6.13 -4.98 -11.23
N ILE A 65 7.11 -5.89 -11.14
CA ILE A 65 6.93 -7.22 -10.51
C ILE A 65 6.47 -7.06 -9.05
N GLY A 66 7.06 -6.12 -8.31
CA GLY A 66 6.63 -5.81 -6.95
C GLY A 66 5.18 -5.32 -6.89
N LEU A 67 4.75 -4.47 -7.83
CA LEU A 67 3.37 -4.01 -7.92
C LEU A 67 2.40 -5.14 -8.27
N VAL A 68 2.78 -6.03 -9.18
CA VAL A 68 2.02 -7.25 -9.50
C VAL A 68 1.88 -8.11 -8.25
N TRP A 69 2.94 -8.28 -7.46
CA TRP A 69 2.87 -8.99 -6.19
C TRP A 69 1.87 -8.34 -5.21
N GLN A 70 1.92 -7.02 -5.02
CA GLN A 70 0.97 -6.31 -4.15
C GLN A 70 -0.48 -6.51 -4.62
N PHE A 71 -0.71 -6.46 -5.93
CA PHE A 71 -2.02 -6.74 -6.52
C PHE A 71 -2.49 -8.17 -6.22
N LEU A 72 -1.62 -9.16 -6.41
CA LEU A 72 -1.93 -10.56 -6.10
C LEU A 72 -2.22 -10.75 -4.61
N LEU A 73 -1.45 -10.10 -3.72
CA LEU A 73 -1.68 -10.15 -2.28
C LEU A 73 -3.07 -9.61 -1.91
N VAL A 74 -3.48 -8.47 -2.49
CA VAL A 74 -4.83 -7.93 -2.32
C VAL A 74 -5.88 -8.92 -2.81
N MET A 75 -5.65 -9.56 -3.95
CA MET A 75 -6.58 -10.54 -4.52
C MET A 75 -6.72 -11.78 -3.63
N ILE A 76 -5.61 -12.30 -3.09
CA ILE A 76 -5.58 -13.43 -2.16
C ILE A 76 -6.32 -13.07 -0.87
N LEU A 77 -6.07 -11.89 -0.31
CA LEU A 77 -6.72 -11.44 0.92
C LEU A 77 -8.23 -11.29 0.70
N LEU A 78 -8.63 -10.71 -0.43
CA LEU A 78 -10.03 -10.56 -0.81
C LEU A 78 -10.72 -11.91 -1.00
N TYR A 79 -10.05 -12.87 -1.64
CA TYR A 79 -10.56 -14.24 -1.76
C TYR A 79 -10.74 -14.91 -0.40
N ARG A 80 -9.78 -14.76 0.52
CA ARG A 80 -9.87 -15.32 1.88
C ARG A 80 -10.99 -14.69 2.72
N GLU A 81 -11.26 -13.41 2.54
CA GLU A 81 -12.24 -12.68 3.37
C GLU A 81 -13.66 -12.69 2.77
N ALA A 82 -13.80 -12.75 1.45
CA ALA A 82 -15.09 -12.78 0.77
C ALA A 82 -15.52 -14.20 0.34
N GLY A 83 -14.60 -15.16 0.28
CA GLY A 83 -14.84 -16.52 -0.22
C GLY A 83 -15.16 -16.61 -1.72
N ASN A 84 -15.30 -15.47 -2.41
CA ASN A 84 -15.56 -15.39 -3.86
C ASN A 84 -14.93 -14.12 -4.47
N LEU A 85 -14.48 -14.23 -5.73
CA LEU A 85 -13.95 -13.13 -6.54
C LEU A 85 -15.04 -12.50 -7.43
N ARG A 86 -16.32 -12.59 -7.04
CA ARG A 86 -17.40 -12.00 -7.83
C ARG A 86 -17.21 -10.48 -7.89
N TRP A 87 -17.16 -9.94 -9.10
CA TRP A 87 -17.00 -8.51 -9.37
C TRP A 87 -18.00 -7.62 -8.60
N SER A 88 -19.21 -8.12 -8.33
CA SER A 88 -20.20 -7.46 -7.50
C SER A 88 -19.72 -7.23 -6.05
N THR A 89 -19.07 -8.23 -5.45
CA THR A 89 -18.53 -8.19 -4.08
C THR A 89 -17.33 -7.24 -4.00
N ILE A 90 -16.45 -7.33 -5.01
CA ILE A 90 -15.28 -6.45 -5.16
C ILE A 90 -15.73 -5.00 -5.28
N ARG A 91 -16.67 -4.70 -6.19
CA ARG A 91 -17.22 -3.36 -6.39
C ARG A 91 -17.95 -2.85 -5.14
N GLN A 92 -18.74 -3.69 -4.47
CA GLN A 92 -19.48 -3.28 -3.27
C GLN A 92 -18.57 -2.93 -2.09
N ARG A 93 -17.41 -3.59 -1.96
CA ARG A 93 -16.41 -3.29 -0.91
C ARG A 93 -15.41 -2.19 -1.30
N LEU A 94 -15.03 -2.09 -2.57
CA LEU A 94 -14.12 -1.06 -3.07
C LEU A 94 -14.80 0.30 -3.27
N TRP A 95 -16.12 0.33 -3.46
CA TRP A 95 -16.84 1.60 -3.45
C TRP A 95 -16.76 2.19 -2.05
N LEU A 96 -16.30 3.45 -1.93
CA LEU A 96 -16.20 4.18 -0.67
C LEU A 96 -17.52 4.09 0.12
N THR A 97 -17.60 3.14 1.04
CA THR A 97 -18.61 3.17 2.08
C THR A 97 -18.16 4.27 3.02
N ALA A 98 -18.95 5.35 3.12
CA ALA A 98 -18.63 6.47 3.99
C ALA A 98 -18.23 5.96 5.38
N PRO A 99 -17.14 6.47 6.00
CA PRO A 99 -16.60 5.93 7.23
C PRO A 99 -17.68 5.92 8.31
N ARG A 100 -18.12 4.72 8.72
CA ARG A 100 -19.16 4.54 9.75
C ARG A 100 -18.51 4.37 11.11
N SER A 101 -19.06 5.05 12.12
CA SER A 101 -18.59 4.90 13.49
C SER A 101 -18.78 3.45 13.98
N PRO A 102 -17.75 2.77 14.53
CA PRO A 102 -17.85 1.39 15.00
C PRO A 102 -18.89 1.17 16.11
N ARG A 103 -19.21 2.24 16.87
CA ARG A 103 -20.17 2.19 17.99
C ARG A 103 -21.60 2.54 17.60
N THR A 104 -21.84 3.25 16.49
CA THR A 104 -23.16 3.82 16.18
C THR A 104 -23.63 3.61 14.75
N GLY A 105 -22.80 3.07 13.85
CA GLY A 105 -23.17 2.78 12.46
C GLY A 105 -23.46 4.02 11.58
N THR A 106 -23.36 5.23 12.13
CA THR A 106 -23.63 6.47 11.38
C THR A 106 -22.41 6.91 10.56
N PRO A 107 -22.59 7.38 9.32
CA PRO A 107 -21.50 7.93 8.50
C PRO A 107 -20.96 9.21 9.16
N ARG A 108 -19.66 9.24 9.45
CA ARG A 108 -19.00 10.35 10.17
C ARG A 108 -18.06 11.10 9.24
N ALA A 109 -18.62 12.05 8.49
CA ALA A 109 -17.87 12.92 7.58
C ALA A 109 -16.74 13.70 8.29
N ARG A 110 -16.81 13.89 9.61
CA ARG A 110 -15.74 14.52 10.42
C ARG A 110 -14.41 13.76 10.38
N LEU A 111 -14.39 12.48 10.00
CA LEU A 111 -13.13 11.74 9.81
C LEU A 111 -12.35 12.23 8.57
N TRP A 112 -13.03 12.78 7.57
CA TRP A 112 -12.37 13.42 6.43
C TRP A 112 -11.60 14.67 6.83
N TRP A 113 -12.05 15.39 7.86
CA TRP A 113 -11.32 16.54 8.40
C TRP A 113 -10.00 16.15 9.07
N TRP A 114 -9.79 14.89 9.45
CA TRP A 114 -8.48 14.40 9.90
C TRP A 114 -7.50 14.13 8.75
N LEU A 115 -8.03 13.91 7.54
CA LEU A 115 -7.22 13.68 6.35
C LEU A 115 -6.47 14.96 5.94
N VAL A 116 -7.12 16.11 6.05
CA VAL A 116 -6.53 17.42 5.73
C VAL A 116 -5.26 17.74 6.54
N PRO A 117 -5.26 17.71 7.89
CA PRO A 117 -4.06 17.97 8.67
C PRO A 117 -3.02 16.87 8.48
N LEU A 118 -3.42 15.62 8.22
CA LEU A 118 -2.47 14.54 7.90
C LEU A 118 -1.74 14.80 6.58
N ILE A 119 -2.46 15.19 5.52
CA ILE A 119 -1.87 15.58 4.23
C ILE A 119 -0.95 16.79 4.42
N LEU A 120 -1.39 17.81 5.17
CA LEU A 120 -0.59 19.00 5.44
C LEU A 120 0.70 18.65 6.19
N LEU A 121 0.62 17.78 7.20
CA LEU A 121 1.78 17.30 7.95
C LEU A 121 2.77 16.56 7.04
N ILE A 122 2.28 15.69 6.16
CA ILE A 122 3.11 14.98 5.17
C ILE A 122 3.81 15.97 4.23
N ALA A 123 3.10 16.98 3.74
CA ALA A 123 3.69 18.00 2.87
C ALA A 123 4.78 18.82 3.58
N ILE A 124 4.53 19.26 4.82
CA ILE A 124 5.52 19.98 5.64
C ILE A 124 6.76 19.12 5.88
N TYR A 125 6.54 17.84 6.20
CA TYR A 125 7.62 16.88 6.39
C TYR A 125 8.50 16.78 5.12
N ASP A 126 7.88 16.60 3.96
CA ASP A 126 8.58 16.45 2.67
C ASP A 126 9.34 17.73 2.25
N LEU A 127 8.76 18.91 2.54
CA LEU A 127 9.34 20.21 2.17
C LEU A 127 10.52 20.66 3.04
N GLY A 128 10.65 20.17 4.28
CA GLY A 128 11.62 20.75 5.21
C GLY A 128 12.29 19.80 6.20
N LEU A 129 11.69 18.64 6.50
CA LEU A 129 12.20 17.72 7.53
C LEU A 129 12.74 16.42 6.95
N GLY A 130 12.37 16.05 5.71
CA GLY A 130 12.73 14.78 5.10
C GLY A 130 14.24 14.50 5.12
N GLY A 131 15.07 15.45 4.70
CA GLY A 131 16.53 15.27 4.68
C GLY A 131 17.17 15.17 6.06
N SER A 132 16.68 15.91 7.06
CA SER A 132 17.20 15.83 8.43
C SER A 132 16.81 14.52 9.11
N VAL A 133 15.59 14.03 8.85
CA VAL A 133 15.13 12.75 9.37
C VAL A 133 15.87 11.59 8.71
N ASP A 134 16.12 11.64 7.40
CA ASP A 134 16.93 10.64 6.70
C ASP A 134 18.34 10.54 7.29
N HIS A 135 19.02 11.67 7.48
CA HIS A 135 20.36 11.69 8.07
C HIS A 135 20.39 11.10 9.49
N LEU A 136 19.42 11.44 10.33
CA LEU A 136 19.28 10.84 11.67
C LEU A 136 18.98 9.34 11.59
N TRP A 137 18.09 8.93 10.69
CA TRP A 137 17.71 7.54 10.51
C TRP A 137 18.90 6.67 10.10
N VAL A 138 19.66 7.12 9.11
CA VAL A 138 20.86 6.41 8.61
C VAL A 138 21.97 6.40 9.66
N SER A 139 22.06 7.42 10.52
CA SER A 139 23.03 7.42 11.63
C SER A 139 22.77 6.30 12.65
N VAL A 140 21.50 5.94 12.87
CA VAL A 140 21.10 4.89 13.82
C VAL A 140 21.06 3.52 13.14
N PHE A 141 20.56 3.46 11.90
CA PHE A 141 20.39 2.23 11.13
C PHE A 141 21.13 2.32 9.78
N PRO A 142 22.46 2.23 9.78
CA PRO A 142 23.26 2.39 8.56
C PRO A 142 22.98 1.32 7.50
N PHE A 143 22.51 0.14 7.91
CA PHE A 143 22.11 -0.93 6.99
C PHE A 143 20.77 -0.67 6.27
N LEU A 144 19.98 0.31 6.73
CA LEU A 144 18.76 0.78 6.04
C LEU A 144 19.04 1.98 5.12
N ALA A 145 20.29 2.41 5.00
CA ALA A 145 20.67 3.45 4.07
C ALA A 145 20.30 3.01 2.64
N ALA A 146 19.61 3.88 1.92
CA ALA A 146 19.33 3.62 0.53
C ALA A 146 20.66 3.48 -0.24
N PRO A 147 20.86 2.39 -1.02
CA PRO A 147 22.05 2.25 -1.85
C PRO A 147 22.23 3.46 -2.75
N SER A 148 23.48 3.89 -2.98
CA SER A 148 23.78 5.00 -3.89
C SER A 148 23.12 4.78 -5.26
N GLY A 149 22.35 5.76 -5.74
CA GLY A 149 21.59 5.62 -6.99
C GLY A 149 20.29 4.82 -6.87
N SER A 150 19.65 4.79 -5.68
CA SER A 150 18.31 4.20 -5.49
C SER A 150 17.17 5.20 -5.67
N ASP A 151 17.45 6.50 -5.61
CA ASP A 151 16.44 7.54 -5.82
C ASP A 151 16.00 7.56 -7.28
N LEU A 152 14.76 7.10 -7.52
CA LEU A 152 14.21 6.98 -8.85
C LEU A 152 14.11 8.34 -9.55
N SER A 153 13.91 9.43 -8.82
CA SER A 153 13.78 10.77 -9.40
C SER A 153 15.11 11.23 -10.01
N THR A 154 16.21 11.05 -9.29
CA THR A 154 17.56 11.37 -9.78
C THR A 154 17.98 10.45 -10.92
N ILE A 155 17.66 9.15 -10.85
CA ILE A 155 17.94 8.18 -11.92
C ILE A 155 17.22 8.59 -13.21
N LEU A 156 15.92 8.87 -13.14
CA LEU A 156 15.10 9.24 -14.31
C LEU A 156 15.49 10.61 -14.89
N ALA A 157 16.04 11.51 -14.08
CA ALA A 157 16.55 12.79 -14.54
C ALA A 157 17.87 12.69 -15.33
N THR A 158 18.55 11.54 -15.31
CA THR A 158 19.81 11.38 -16.05
C THR A 158 19.60 11.36 -17.57
N PRO A 159 20.51 11.94 -18.38
CA PRO A 159 20.43 11.89 -19.84
C PRO A 159 20.43 10.45 -20.39
N GLN A 160 21.14 9.55 -19.71
CA GLN A 160 21.19 8.13 -20.06
C GLN A 160 19.82 7.45 -19.88
N ALA A 161 19.10 7.74 -18.78
CA ALA A 161 17.75 7.22 -18.57
C ALA A 161 16.78 7.74 -19.63
N GLN A 162 16.85 9.04 -19.95
CA GLN A 162 16.01 9.63 -21.00
C GLN A 162 16.29 9.00 -22.37
N ALA A 163 17.56 8.75 -22.72
CA ALA A 163 17.93 8.06 -23.95
C ALA A 163 17.46 6.60 -23.99
N GLN A 164 17.49 5.88 -22.86
CA GLN A 164 16.98 4.51 -22.76
C GLN A 164 15.44 4.43 -22.84
N LEU A 165 14.74 5.47 -22.40
CA LEU A 165 13.27 5.54 -22.44
C LEU A 165 12.76 6.09 -23.78
N ALA A 166 13.51 6.97 -24.43
CA ALA A 166 13.20 7.51 -25.74
C ALA A 166 13.17 6.39 -26.80
N GLY A 167 11.99 6.13 -27.38
CA GLY A 167 11.83 5.09 -28.40
C GLY A 167 11.64 3.67 -27.85
N ALA A 168 11.63 3.47 -26.53
CA ALA A 168 11.36 2.17 -25.89
C ALA A 168 9.87 1.77 -25.90
N TRP A 169 9.09 2.28 -26.86
CA TRP A 169 7.67 1.91 -27.06
C TRP A 169 7.52 0.44 -27.50
N ASN A 170 8.56 -0.12 -28.13
CA ASN A 170 8.57 -1.51 -28.60
C ASN A 170 8.50 -2.54 -27.46
N VAL A 171 8.84 -2.17 -26.22
CA VAL A 171 8.75 -3.06 -25.05
C VAL A 171 7.30 -3.47 -24.76
N TRP A 172 6.33 -2.66 -25.19
CA TRP A 172 4.89 -2.95 -25.09
C TRP A 172 4.29 -3.52 -26.38
N GLY A 173 5.04 -3.54 -27.48
CA GLY A 173 4.55 -3.82 -28.83
C GLY A 173 5.12 -5.06 -29.52
N SER A 174 6.03 -5.82 -28.90
CA SER A 174 6.68 -6.98 -29.55
C SER A 174 5.84 -8.28 -29.54
N LEU A 175 4.51 -8.16 -29.54
CA LEU A 175 3.57 -9.25 -29.86
C LEU A 175 2.85 -8.94 -31.18
N SER A 176 3.62 -8.86 -32.27
CA SER A 176 3.15 -9.02 -33.65
C SER A 176 4.31 -9.41 -34.54
#